data_AF-A0A1I8NBZ2-F1
#
_entry.id   AF-A0A1I8NBZ2-F1
#
_cell.length_a   1.000
_cell.length_b   1.000
_cell.length_c   1.000
_cell.angle_alpha   90.00
_cell.angle_beta   90.00
_cell.angle_gamma   90.00
#
_symmetry.space_group_name_H-M   'P 1'
#
loop_
_entity.id
_entity.type
_entity.pdbx_description
1 polymer ?
#
loop_
_entity_poly.entity_id
_entity_poly.type
_entity_poly.pdbx_seq_one_letter_code
_entity_poly.pdbx_strand_id
1 'polypeptide(L)'
;MSDENENLPITTEDSNEIAPQQESETVDAPHDSNEPEKSNEDNELTLLGEQFENYMRIAKALMKTLKRPKDIDICNDLLKKVQTLHNSRHLEVLRNNNRFFRYCLRVLKWTSENQPMELYRTLYPDDTNSCNELKEVTQWSSDKKSYMAAKTYKNGVSLIYMAVLNDVEAGWQEDGFKILQQKMSCERE
;
A
#
# COMPACT_ATOMS: atom_id res chain seq x y z
N MET A 1 -87.03 -3.41 -17.03
CA MET A 1 -85.94 -4.35 -16.73
C MET A 1 -85.33 -3.85 -15.42
N SER A 2 -86.09 -3.89 -14.32
CA SER A 2 -86.36 -5.07 -13.46
C SER A 2 -85.13 -5.36 -12.59
N ASP A 3 -85.12 -5.31 -11.26
CA ASP A 3 -86.13 -5.09 -10.21
C ASP A 3 -85.40 -4.57 -8.94
N GLU A 4 -86.07 -3.72 -8.15
CA GLU A 4 -86.34 -3.79 -6.68
C GLU A 4 -85.25 -4.36 -5.72
N ASN A 5 -85.07 -3.96 -4.45
CA ASN A 5 -85.87 -3.25 -3.44
C ASN A 5 -84.91 -2.89 -2.28
N GLU A 6 -84.90 -1.64 -1.80
CA GLU A 6 -85.38 -1.16 -0.49
C GLU A 6 -84.70 -1.63 0.82
N ASN A 7 -84.20 -0.62 1.54
CA ASN A 7 -84.31 -0.28 2.98
C ASN A 7 -83.74 -1.24 4.06
N LEU A 8 -82.74 -0.85 4.88
CA LEU A 8 -82.67 0.15 5.99
C LEU A 8 -83.15 -0.39 7.38
N PRO A 9 -82.68 0.18 8.52
CA PRO A 9 -82.01 -0.54 9.63
C PRO A 9 -82.80 -0.50 10.96
N ILE A 10 -82.20 -0.99 12.07
CA ILE A 10 -82.20 -0.43 13.46
C ILE A 10 -81.98 -1.51 14.56
N THR A 11 -81.04 -1.21 15.49
CA THR A 11 -80.80 -1.56 16.93
C THR A 11 -81.37 -2.85 17.55
N THR A 12 -80.75 -3.55 18.52
CA THR A 12 -80.30 -3.11 19.86
C THR A 12 -79.40 -4.16 20.53
N GLU A 13 -78.66 -3.68 21.52
CA GLU A 13 -77.96 -4.32 22.65
C GLU A 13 -78.47 -5.71 23.10
N ASP A 14 -77.52 -6.59 23.46
CA ASP A 14 -77.68 -7.39 24.68
C ASP A 14 -76.31 -7.75 25.28
N SER A 15 -76.21 -7.54 26.59
CA SER A 15 -75.04 -7.83 27.41
C SER A 15 -75.14 -9.25 27.94
N ASN A 16 -74.04 -10.02 27.95
CA ASN A 16 -73.77 -10.86 29.11
C ASN A 16 -72.30 -11.25 29.25
N GLU A 17 -71.85 -11.01 30.47
CA GLU A 17 -70.61 -11.29 31.15
C GLU A 17 -70.36 -12.80 31.32
N ILE A 18 -69.10 -13.24 31.33
CA ILE A 18 -68.51 -14.34 32.15
C ILE A 18 -67.00 -14.40 31.85
N ALA A 19 -66.17 -14.16 32.87
CA ALA A 19 -64.75 -14.54 32.96
C ALA A 19 -64.62 -15.83 33.83
N PRO A 20 -63.44 -16.36 34.22
CA PRO A 20 -62.06 -16.27 33.71
C PRO A 20 -61.35 -17.66 33.60
N GLN A 21 -60.36 -17.89 32.73
CA GLN A 21 -59.42 -19.04 32.90
C GLN A 21 -57.97 -18.78 32.45
N GLN A 22 -57.11 -18.78 33.47
CA GLN A 22 -55.79 -19.42 33.61
C GLN A 22 -54.60 -18.99 32.72
N GLU A 23 -53.70 -18.25 33.38
CA GLU A 23 -52.26 -18.22 33.16
C GLU A 23 -51.71 -19.65 32.95
N SER A 24 -50.95 -19.85 31.87
CA SER A 24 -50.06 -20.99 31.72
C SER A 24 -48.62 -20.49 31.64
N GLU A 25 -47.88 -20.76 32.71
CA GLU A 25 -46.44 -20.69 32.78
C GLU A 25 -45.84 -21.62 31.71
N THR A 26 -45.22 -21.06 30.68
CA THR A 26 -44.23 -21.78 29.89
C THR A 26 -42.85 -21.50 30.47
N VAL A 27 -42.26 -22.59 30.98
CA VAL A 27 -40.93 -22.70 31.57
C VAL A 27 -39.86 -22.14 30.63
N ASP A 28 -39.22 -21.05 31.05
CA ASP A 28 -37.98 -20.55 30.44
C ASP A 28 -36.84 -21.54 30.70
N ALA A 29 -36.40 -22.23 29.65
CA ALA A 29 -35.09 -22.87 29.63
C ALA A 29 -34.03 -21.76 29.53
N PRO A 30 -32.97 -21.75 30.37
CA PRO A 30 -31.94 -20.74 30.27
C PRO A 30 -31.16 -20.98 28.97
N HIS A 31 -31.38 -20.10 28.00
CA HIS A 31 -30.54 -19.96 26.83
C HIS A 31 -29.20 -19.40 27.30
N ASP A 32 -28.26 -20.29 27.64
CA ASP A 32 -26.85 -19.95 27.89
C ASP A 32 -26.21 -19.56 26.56
N SER A 33 -26.46 -18.32 26.14
CA SER A 33 -25.74 -17.63 25.07
C SER A 33 -24.65 -16.76 25.68
N ASN A 34 -23.66 -17.39 26.31
CA ASN A 34 -22.34 -16.79 26.43
C ASN A 34 -21.57 -17.06 25.13
N GLU A 35 -21.86 -16.26 24.09
CA GLU A 35 -20.84 -16.06 23.04
C GLU A 35 -19.65 -15.36 23.71
N PRO A 36 -18.42 -15.87 23.57
CA PRO A 36 -17.26 -15.21 24.14
C PRO A 36 -17.07 -13.87 23.41
N GLU A 37 -17.31 -12.76 24.10
CA GLU A 37 -16.99 -11.43 23.60
C GLU A 37 -15.51 -11.43 23.17
N LYS A 38 -15.26 -11.32 21.86
CA LYS A 38 -13.89 -11.22 21.32
C LYS A 38 -13.18 -10.10 22.03
N SER A 39 -11.99 -10.39 22.55
CA SER A 39 -11.20 -9.39 23.25
C SER A 39 -10.91 -8.21 22.31
N ASN A 40 -10.72 -7.01 22.86
CA ASN A 40 -10.34 -5.83 22.06
C ASN A 40 -9.08 -6.08 21.21
N GLU A 41 -8.17 -6.94 21.70
CA GLU A 41 -6.99 -7.36 20.96
C GLU A 41 -7.36 -8.21 19.73
N ASP A 42 -8.29 -9.16 19.85
CA ASP A 42 -8.74 -9.99 18.72
C ASP A 42 -9.42 -9.16 17.62
N ASN A 43 -10.18 -8.14 18.02
CA ASN A 43 -10.80 -7.20 17.09
C ASN A 43 -9.73 -6.37 16.34
N GLU A 44 -8.69 -5.93 17.04
CA GLU A 44 -7.59 -5.19 16.43
C GLU A 44 -6.73 -6.07 15.51
N LEU A 45 -6.44 -7.31 15.89
CA LEU A 45 -5.76 -8.29 15.03
C LEU A 45 -6.51 -8.48 13.72
N THR A 46 -7.84 -8.63 13.80
CA THR A 46 -8.71 -8.78 12.63
C THR A 46 -8.62 -7.55 11.71
N LEU A 47 -8.74 -6.35 12.28
CA LEU A 47 -8.66 -5.09 11.53
C LEU A 47 -7.29 -4.91 10.85
N LEU A 48 -6.19 -5.18 11.56
CA LEU A 48 -4.85 -5.07 11.00
C LEU A 48 -4.62 -6.09 9.88
N GLY A 49 -5.18 -7.29 9.99
CA GLY A 49 -5.24 -8.30 8.94
C GLY A 49 -5.93 -7.81 7.67
N GLU A 50 -7.14 -7.27 7.80
CA GLU A 50 -7.90 -6.75 6.66
C GLU A 50 -7.19 -5.58 5.96
N GLN A 51 -6.59 -4.67 6.74
CA GLN A 51 -5.79 -3.58 6.21
C GLN A 51 -4.59 -4.09 5.41
N PHE A 52 -3.89 -5.08 5.95
CA PHE A 52 -2.74 -5.69 5.29
C PHE A 52 -3.13 -6.32 3.95
N GLU A 53 -4.21 -7.10 3.92
CA GLU A 53 -4.70 -7.74 2.70
C GLU A 53 -5.14 -6.72 1.65
N ASN A 54 -5.74 -5.61 2.08
CA ASN A 54 -6.06 -4.50 1.18
C ASN A 54 -4.78 -3.89 0.59
N TYR A 55 -3.77 -3.62 1.42
CA TYR A 55 -2.48 -3.10 0.96
C TYR A 55 -1.79 -4.06 -0.02
N MET A 56 -1.86 -5.38 0.24
CA MET A 56 -1.30 -6.39 -0.65
C MET A 56 -1.97 -6.41 -2.02
N ARG A 57 -3.31 -6.27 -2.07
CA ARG A 57 -4.06 -6.14 -3.34
C ARG A 57 -3.65 -4.90 -4.12
N ILE A 58 -3.55 -3.75 -3.45
CA ILE A 58 -3.12 -2.49 -4.07
C ILE A 58 -1.68 -2.62 -4.58
N ALA A 59 -0.77 -3.17 -3.79
CA ALA A 59 0.63 -3.35 -4.18
C ALA A 59 0.75 -4.22 -5.44
N LYS A 60 0.07 -5.37 -5.48
CA LYS A 60 0.06 -6.24 -6.66
C LYS A 60 -0.52 -5.56 -7.89
N ALA A 61 -1.51 -4.69 -7.74
CA ALA A 61 -2.06 -3.91 -8.86
C ALA A 61 -1.03 -2.89 -9.38
N LEU A 62 -0.38 -2.15 -8.49
CA LEU A 62 0.66 -1.18 -8.85
C LEU A 62 1.91 -1.84 -9.45
N MET A 63 2.25 -3.07 -9.05
CA MET A 63 3.40 -3.77 -9.64
C MET A 63 3.21 -4.08 -11.12
N LYS A 64 1.97 -4.20 -11.60
CA LYS A 64 1.67 -4.45 -13.03
C LYS A 64 1.99 -3.25 -13.92
N THR A 65 2.12 -2.06 -13.36
CA THR A 65 2.45 -0.84 -14.11
C THR A 65 3.95 -0.53 -14.11
N LEU A 66 4.76 -1.31 -13.38
CA LEU A 66 6.21 -1.25 -13.44
C LEU A 66 6.70 -1.77 -14.80
N LYS A 67 7.57 -0.99 -15.45
CA LYS A 67 8.12 -1.26 -16.78
C LYS A 67 9.41 -2.07 -16.71
N ARG A 68 10.18 -1.95 -15.62
CA ARG A 68 11.46 -2.64 -15.45
C ARG A 68 11.28 -3.98 -14.72
N PRO A 69 11.67 -5.12 -15.32
CA PRO A 69 11.53 -6.44 -14.69
C PRO A 69 12.23 -6.54 -13.33
N LYS A 70 13.45 -6.02 -13.23
CA LYS A 70 14.22 -6.04 -11.98
C LYS A 70 13.54 -5.26 -10.83
N ASP A 71 12.79 -4.21 -11.15
CA ASP A 71 12.03 -3.46 -10.13
C ASP A 71 10.83 -4.29 -9.64
N ILE A 72 10.22 -5.09 -10.52
CA ILE A 72 9.19 -6.06 -10.15
C ILE A 72 9.77 -7.12 -9.21
N ASP A 73 10.96 -7.64 -9.49
CA ASP A 73 11.64 -8.62 -8.64
C ASP A 73 11.96 -8.06 -7.25
N ILE A 74 12.54 -6.85 -7.20
CA ILE A 74 12.82 -6.14 -5.94
C ILE A 74 11.53 -5.93 -5.14
N CYS A 75 10.45 -5.52 -5.81
CA CYS A 75 9.15 -5.36 -5.16
C CYS A 75 8.60 -6.69 -4.64
N ASN A 76 8.71 -7.77 -5.41
CA ASN A 76 8.28 -9.11 -4.97
C ASN A 76 9.02 -9.54 -3.70
N ASP A 77 10.34 -9.34 -3.65
CA ASP A 77 11.14 -9.70 -2.50
C ASP A 77 10.85 -8.81 -1.28
N LEU A 78 10.58 -7.53 -1.49
CA LEU A 78 10.10 -6.64 -0.43
C LEU A 78 8.74 -7.09 0.12
N LEU A 79 7.79 -7.41 -0.75
CA LEU A 79 6.45 -7.87 -0.35
C LEU A 79 6.50 -9.20 0.41
N LYS A 80 7.38 -10.13 0.02
CA LYS A 80 7.59 -11.37 0.79
C LYS A 80 8.05 -11.07 2.22
N LYS A 81 9.01 -10.16 2.40
CA LYS A 81 9.50 -9.77 3.73
C LYS A 81 8.40 -9.12 4.58
N VAL A 82 7.62 -8.22 3.97
CA VAL A 82 6.46 -7.56 4.59
C VAL A 82 5.39 -8.59 4.99
N GLN A 83 5.16 -9.60 4.16
CA GLN A 83 4.27 -10.71 4.48
C GLN A 83 4.80 -11.60 5.62
N THR A 84 6.10 -11.88 5.65
CA THR A 84 6.72 -12.59 6.77
C THR A 84 6.49 -11.86 8.09
N LEU A 85 6.63 -10.53 8.11
CA LEU A 85 6.38 -9.72 9.30
C LEU A 85 4.89 -9.71 9.72
N HIS A 86 3.98 -9.82 8.76
CA HIS A 86 2.54 -9.92 9.02
C HIS A 86 2.13 -11.23 9.69
N ASN A 87 2.92 -12.29 9.52
CA ASN A 87 2.67 -13.57 10.21
C ASN A 87 3.08 -13.56 11.70
N SER A 88 3.55 -12.42 12.21
CA SER A 88 3.89 -12.26 13.63
C SER A 88 2.65 -12.30 14.51
N ARG A 89 2.79 -12.83 15.73
CA ARG A 89 1.73 -12.82 16.76
C ARG A 89 1.70 -11.53 17.58
N HIS A 90 2.71 -10.67 17.42
CA HIS A 90 2.83 -9.45 18.21
C HIS A 90 2.08 -8.29 17.54
N LEU A 91 1.06 -7.76 18.21
CA LEU A 91 0.25 -6.62 17.74
C LEU A 91 1.09 -5.42 17.30
N GLU A 92 2.14 -5.08 18.07
CA GLU A 92 3.00 -3.95 17.74
C GLU A 92 3.78 -4.16 16.44
N VAL A 93 4.17 -5.41 16.12
CA VAL A 93 4.80 -5.74 14.84
C VAL A 93 3.80 -5.55 13.70
N LEU A 94 2.55 -5.97 13.88
CA LEU A 94 1.48 -5.80 12.88
C LEU A 94 1.17 -4.32 12.62
N ARG A 95 1.07 -3.50 13.68
CA ARG A 95 0.88 -2.04 13.57
C ARG A 95 2.03 -1.39 12.80
N ASN A 96 3.27 -1.70 13.17
CA ASN A 96 4.45 -1.16 12.52
C ASN A 96 4.57 -1.62 11.06
N ASN A 97 4.23 -2.89 10.79
CA ASN A 97 4.20 -3.41 9.44
C ASN A 97 3.16 -2.69 8.59
N ASN A 98 1.93 -2.49 9.08
CA ASN A 98 0.89 -1.72 8.36
C ASN A 98 1.27 -0.25 8.15
N ARG A 99 1.96 0.37 9.12
CA ARG A 99 2.49 1.74 8.96
C ARG A 99 3.57 1.80 7.88
N PHE A 100 4.50 0.87 7.90
CA PHE A 100 5.55 0.75 6.89
C PHE A 100 4.96 0.45 5.50
N PHE A 101 4.01 -0.48 5.41
CA PHE A 101 3.40 -0.87 4.14
C PHE A 101 2.67 0.32 3.49
N ARG A 102 2.00 1.18 4.27
CA ARG A 102 1.45 2.45 3.75
C ARG A 102 2.51 3.38 3.15
N TYR A 103 3.71 3.43 3.71
CA TYR A 103 4.82 4.15 3.09
C TYR A 103 5.28 3.45 1.80
N CYS A 104 5.44 2.13 1.81
CA CYS A 104 5.78 1.37 0.60
C CYS A 104 4.77 1.58 -0.53
N LEU A 105 3.47 1.62 -0.24
CA LEU A 105 2.45 1.90 -1.25
C LEU A 105 2.59 3.30 -1.87
N ARG A 106 2.96 4.31 -1.06
CA ARG A 106 3.22 5.66 -1.57
C ARG A 106 4.43 5.67 -2.50
N VAL A 107 5.52 5.02 -2.10
CA VAL A 107 6.72 4.87 -2.93
C VAL A 107 6.38 4.13 -4.21
N LEU A 108 5.72 2.98 -4.13
CA LEU A 108 5.37 2.15 -5.27
C LEU A 108 4.45 2.87 -6.26
N LYS A 109 3.45 3.62 -5.75
CA LYS A 109 2.59 4.47 -6.59
C LYS A 109 3.43 5.51 -7.33
N TRP A 110 4.26 6.26 -6.60
CA TRP A 110 5.11 7.28 -7.20
C TRP A 110 6.06 6.67 -8.23
N THR A 111 6.70 5.56 -7.91
CA THR A 111 7.58 4.84 -8.83
C THR A 111 6.83 4.41 -10.07
N SER A 112 5.60 3.89 -9.95
CA SER A 112 4.81 3.47 -11.10
C SER A 112 4.54 4.60 -12.10
N GLU A 113 4.34 5.82 -11.60
CA GLU A 113 4.05 7.03 -12.37
C GLU A 113 5.33 7.69 -12.92
N ASN A 114 6.46 7.56 -12.21
CA ASN A 114 7.68 8.37 -12.45
C ASN A 114 8.93 7.52 -12.79
N GLN A 115 8.77 6.46 -13.59
CA GLN A 115 9.89 5.55 -13.91
C GLN A 115 10.91 6.22 -14.85
N PRO A 116 12.17 6.41 -14.43
CA PRO A 116 13.20 7.04 -15.27
C PRO A 116 13.79 6.03 -16.27
N MET A 117 13.00 5.65 -17.27
CA MET A 117 13.37 4.58 -18.21
C MET A 117 14.68 4.85 -18.97
N GLU A 118 14.93 6.10 -19.37
CA GLU A 118 16.17 6.47 -20.05
C GLU A 118 17.41 6.34 -19.14
N LEU A 119 17.25 6.67 -17.86
CA LEU A 119 18.29 6.45 -16.85
C LEU A 119 18.57 4.95 -16.71
N TYR A 120 17.53 4.12 -16.61
CA TYR A 120 17.66 2.69 -16.46
C TYR A 120 18.37 2.04 -17.65
N ARG A 121 18.04 2.43 -18.88
CA ARG A 121 18.74 1.95 -20.09
C ARG A 121 20.22 2.29 -20.09
N THR A 122 20.58 3.46 -19.56
CA THR A 122 21.98 3.89 -19.54
C THR A 122 22.78 3.21 -18.42
N LEU A 123 22.18 3.02 -17.25
CA LEU A 123 22.85 2.40 -16.09
C LEU A 123 22.90 0.88 -16.15
N TYR A 124 21.93 0.27 -16.81
CA TYR A 124 21.79 -1.18 -16.94
C TYR A 124 21.54 -1.53 -18.41
N PRO A 125 22.55 -1.34 -19.29
CA PRO A 125 22.43 -1.76 -20.68
C PRO A 125 22.21 -3.28 -20.72
N ASP A 126 21.32 -3.74 -21.59
CA ASP A 126 21.16 -5.18 -21.82
C ASP A 126 22.52 -5.74 -22.30
N ASP A 127 22.97 -6.84 -21.67
CA ASP A 127 24.30 -7.47 -21.85
C ASP A 127 24.66 -7.85 -23.31
N THR A 128 23.75 -7.61 -24.26
CA THR A 128 23.86 -8.05 -25.64
C THR A 128 24.57 -7.06 -26.56
N ASN A 129 24.64 -5.76 -26.24
CA ASN A 129 25.31 -4.77 -27.09
C ASN A 129 25.67 -3.47 -26.34
N SER A 130 26.87 -3.37 -25.74
CA SER A 130 27.59 -2.09 -25.76
C SER A 130 29.09 -2.28 -25.61
N CYS A 131 29.78 -2.14 -26.75
CA CYS A 131 31.19 -1.88 -26.78
C CYS A 131 31.39 -0.38 -26.43
N ASN A 132 32.14 -0.13 -25.36
CA ASN A 132 33.11 0.97 -25.21
C ASN A 132 32.66 2.45 -25.21
N GLU A 133 31.82 2.88 -24.28
CA GLU A 133 32.04 4.21 -23.68
C GLU A 133 31.54 4.28 -22.22
N LEU A 134 32.45 4.66 -21.31
CA LEU A 134 32.17 4.85 -19.88
C LEU A 134 31.31 6.11 -19.70
N LYS A 135 30.00 5.99 -19.91
CA LYS A 135 29.10 7.14 -19.82
C LYS A 135 28.69 7.40 -18.38
N GLU A 136 29.16 8.52 -17.84
CA GLU A 136 28.63 9.07 -16.60
C GLU A 136 27.19 9.52 -16.83
N VAL A 137 26.30 9.14 -15.92
CA VAL A 137 24.89 9.51 -15.97
C VAL A 137 24.60 10.46 -14.83
N THR A 138 24.15 11.66 -15.16
CA THR A 138 23.82 12.70 -14.18
C THR A 138 22.37 13.11 -14.35
N GLN A 139 21.61 13.15 -13.25
CA GLN A 139 20.21 13.54 -13.28
C GLN A 139 19.85 14.40 -12.07
N TRP A 140 19.20 15.52 -12.37
CA TRP A 140 18.51 16.38 -11.41
C TRP A 140 17.05 15.95 -11.26
N SER A 141 16.54 16.02 -10.03
CA SER A 141 15.09 16.01 -9.82
C SER A 141 14.47 17.28 -10.41
N SER A 142 13.20 17.20 -10.82
CA SER A 142 12.48 18.33 -11.44
C SER A 142 12.36 19.55 -10.52
N ASP A 143 12.37 19.34 -9.20
CA ASP A 143 12.35 20.37 -8.17
C ASP A 143 13.76 20.91 -7.82
N LYS A 144 14.82 20.42 -8.49
CA LYS A 144 16.22 20.77 -8.26
C LYS A 144 16.73 20.54 -6.82
N LYS A 145 16.04 19.73 -6.02
CA LYS A 145 16.45 19.41 -4.65
C LYS A 145 17.37 18.21 -4.54
N SER A 146 17.30 17.28 -5.49
CA SER A 146 18.05 16.04 -5.46
C SER A 146 18.87 15.88 -6.73
N TYR A 147 20.11 15.44 -6.54
CA TYR A 147 21.05 15.12 -7.61
C TYR A 147 21.52 13.69 -7.50
N MET A 148 21.62 13.01 -8.63
CA MET A 148 22.22 11.70 -8.74
C MET A 148 23.24 11.70 -9.87
N ALA A 149 24.44 11.21 -9.58
CA ALA A 149 25.45 10.88 -10.57
C ALA A 149 25.85 9.42 -10.43
N ALA A 150 25.99 8.70 -11.54
CA ALA A 150 26.40 7.32 -11.53
C ALA A 150 27.38 7.03 -12.67
N LYS A 151 28.46 6.32 -12.35
CA LYS A 151 29.52 5.95 -13.28
C LYS A 151 29.85 4.46 -13.11
N THR A 152 29.67 3.69 -14.18
CA THR A 152 30.03 2.27 -14.21
C THR A 152 31.39 2.11 -14.86
N TYR A 153 32.30 1.38 -14.22
CA TYR A 153 33.65 1.07 -14.68
C TYR A 153 33.69 -0.25 -15.47
N LYS A 154 34.75 -0.46 -16.26
CA LYS A 154 34.92 -1.64 -17.13
C LYS A 154 34.91 -2.98 -16.37
N ASN A 155 35.27 -2.97 -15.09
CA ASN A 155 35.25 -4.14 -14.22
C ASN A 155 33.86 -4.42 -13.61
N GLY A 156 32.81 -3.71 -14.03
CA GLY A 156 31.45 -3.85 -13.52
C GLY A 156 31.20 -3.15 -12.18
N VAL A 157 32.19 -2.45 -11.61
CA VAL A 157 31.98 -1.63 -10.41
C VAL A 157 31.22 -0.37 -10.80
N SER A 158 30.15 -0.04 -10.09
CA SER A 158 29.41 1.21 -10.26
C SER A 158 29.62 2.12 -9.06
N LEU A 159 30.02 3.37 -9.31
CA LEU A 159 30.03 4.43 -8.32
C LEU A 159 28.75 5.24 -8.47
N ILE A 160 27.98 5.34 -7.39
CA ILE A 160 26.74 6.11 -7.34
C ILE A 160 26.89 7.19 -6.27
N TYR A 161 26.66 8.43 -6.66
CA TYR A 161 26.62 9.60 -5.80
C TYR A 161 25.21 10.16 -5.79
N MET A 162 24.67 10.41 -4.60
CA MET A 162 23.37 11.04 -4.41
C MET A 162 23.51 12.16 -3.39
N ALA A 163 22.95 13.32 -3.70
CA ALA A 163 22.94 14.47 -2.82
C ALA A 163 21.55 15.10 -2.76
N VAL A 164 21.21 15.65 -1.59
CA VAL A 164 19.96 16.38 -1.36
C VAL A 164 20.31 17.74 -0.79
N LEU A 165 19.76 18.78 -1.41
CA LEU A 165 19.89 20.16 -0.99
C LEU A 165 18.69 20.59 -0.16
N ASN A 166 18.97 21.32 0.93
CA ASN A 166 17.94 22.09 1.62
C ASN A 166 17.67 23.43 0.92
N ASP A 167 18.69 24.02 0.28
CA ASP A 167 18.62 25.29 -0.45
C ASP A 167 18.92 25.07 -1.93
N VAL A 168 17.95 25.42 -2.78
CA VAL A 168 18.01 25.22 -4.24
C VAL A 168 18.93 26.25 -4.90
N GLU A 169 19.14 27.41 -4.28
CA GLU A 169 19.98 28.50 -4.80
C GLU A 169 21.48 28.22 -4.65
N ALA A 170 21.86 27.26 -3.79
CA ALA A 170 23.25 26.91 -3.55
C ALA A 170 23.97 26.38 -4.81
N GLY A 171 23.21 25.89 -5.80
CA GLY A 171 23.73 25.38 -7.06
C GLY A 171 24.64 24.15 -6.89
N TRP A 172 25.01 23.53 -8.01
CA TRP A 172 25.99 22.44 -8.04
C TRP A 172 26.91 22.61 -9.23
N GLN A 173 28.16 22.20 -9.04
CA GLN A 173 29.13 22.13 -10.11
C GLN A 173 28.97 20.82 -10.88
N GLU A 174 28.64 20.90 -12.17
CA GLU A 174 28.63 19.75 -13.06
C GLU A 174 30.04 19.16 -13.18
N ASP A 175 30.15 17.88 -13.55
CA ASP A 175 31.42 17.17 -13.75
C ASP A 175 32.31 17.04 -12.50
N GLY A 176 31.72 16.98 -11.29
CA GLY A 176 32.47 16.82 -10.03
C GLY A 176 33.47 15.65 -10.06
N PHE A 177 33.14 14.54 -10.73
CA PHE A 177 34.07 13.42 -10.90
C PHE A 177 35.25 13.73 -11.82
N LYS A 178 35.07 14.51 -12.90
CA LYS A 178 36.18 14.94 -13.76
C LYS A 178 37.09 15.92 -13.02
N ILE A 179 36.52 16.81 -12.20
CA ILE A 179 37.28 17.76 -11.37
C ILE A 179 38.15 17.01 -10.35
N LEU A 180 37.58 16.01 -9.66
CA LEU A 180 38.34 15.16 -8.72
C LEU A 180 39.41 14.34 -9.43
N GLN A 181 39.12 13.82 -10.63
CA GLN A 181 40.08 13.07 -11.42
C GLN A 181 41.25 13.95 -11.88
N GLN A 182 41.00 15.20 -12.31
CA GLN A 182 42.05 16.17 -12.64
C GLN A 182 42.90 16.55 -11.42
N LYS A 183 42.28 16.81 -10.26
CA LYS A 183 43.01 17.14 -9.03
C LYS A 183 43.94 16.01 -8.57
N MET A 184 43.46 14.77 -8.57
CA MET A 184 44.30 13.60 -8.23
C MET A 184 45.40 13.31 -9.26
N SER A 185 45.29 13.85 -10.48
CA SER A 185 46.32 13.73 -11.51
C SER A 185 47.42 14.78 -11.33
N CYS A 186 47.09 15.97 -10.84
CA CYS A 186 48.05 17.05 -10.58
C CYS A 186 48.83 16.88 -9.25
N GLU A 187 48.38 16.05 -8.32
CA GLU A 187 49.09 15.77 -7.06
C GLU A 187 50.11 14.60 -7.16
N ARG A 188 50.41 14.14 -8.40
CA ARG A 188 51.42 13.09 -8.67
C ARG A 188 52.63 13.60 -9.46
N GLU A 189 53.06 14.82 -9.21
CA GLU A 189 54.38 15.34 -9.66
C GLU A 189 55.25 15.71 -8.46
#